data_AF-A0A6P1GPT5-F1
#
_entry.id   AF-A0A6P1GPT5-F1
#
_cell.length_a   1.000
_cell.length_b   1.000
_cell.length_c   1.000
_cell.angle_alpha   90.00
_cell.angle_beta   90.00
_cell.angle_gamma   90.00
#
_symmetry.space_group_name_H-M   'P 1'
#
loop_
_entity.id
_entity.type
_entity.pdbx_description
1 polymer ?
#
loop_
_entity_poly.entity_id
_entity_poly.type
_entity_poly.pdbx_seq_one_letter_code
_entity_poly.pdbx_strand_id
1 'polypeptide(L)'
;MIASFALVALAAASPTVDQDALNKCAAVSKIYVAGLRALAQEIESDAQYAETHNNEFSPEMTQRYVIWYRKRQSEGENYPDLHQIKLSLSEQYQRQQSIEAFLDHQKAERDGVIADYRARLIQACPWKADEIRSRK
;
A
#
# COMPACT_ATOMS: atom_id res chain seq x y z
N MET A 1 3.72 -67.81 3.04
CA MET A 1 3.22 -66.62 3.77
C MET A 1 4.30 -65.55 3.76
N ILE A 2 3.88 -64.28 3.75
CA ILE A 2 4.67 -63.03 3.80
C ILE A 2 5.19 -62.61 2.41
N ALA A 3 4.41 -61.92 1.58
CA ALA A 3 3.85 -60.55 1.64
C ALA A 3 4.63 -59.64 0.68
N SER A 4 4.14 -59.57 -0.56
CA SER A 4 4.57 -58.61 -1.57
C SER A 4 4.21 -57.20 -1.11
N PHE A 5 5.22 -56.41 -0.76
CA PHE A 5 5.06 -54.97 -0.58
C PHE A 5 4.86 -54.33 -1.95
N ALA A 6 3.60 -54.02 -2.28
CA ALA A 6 3.29 -53.11 -3.37
C ALA A 6 3.72 -51.69 -2.93
N LEU A 7 4.84 -51.21 -3.47
CA LEU A 7 5.20 -49.80 -3.40
C LEU A 7 4.18 -49.01 -4.23
N VAL A 8 3.17 -48.45 -3.58
CA VAL A 8 2.30 -47.46 -4.20
C VAL A 8 3.11 -46.17 -4.30
N ALA A 9 3.70 -45.94 -5.47
CA ALA A 9 4.27 -44.64 -5.81
C ALA A 9 3.13 -43.64 -5.97
N LEU A 10 2.81 -42.88 -4.92
CA LEU A 10 2.07 -41.64 -5.06
C LEU A 10 2.98 -40.65 -5.82
N ALA A 11 2.86 -40.64 -7.14
CA ALA A 11 3.31 -39.51 -7.93
C ALA A 11 2.46 -38.31 -7.51
N ALA A 12 3.01 -37.44 -6.66
CA ALA A 12 2.47 -36.10 -6.46
C ALA A 12 2.62 -35.38 -7.82
N ALA A 13 1.60 -35.49 -8.66
CA ALA A 13 1.47 -34.66 -9.84
C ALA A 13 1.25 -33.24 -9.35
N SER A 14 2.35 -32.51 -9.14
CA SER A 14 2.29 -31.05 -9.06
C SER A 14 1.52 -30.60 -10.30
N PRO A 15 0.45 -29.79 -10.16
CA PRO A 15 -0.28 -29.33 -11.32
C PRO A 15 0.72 -28.63 -12.24
N THR A 16 0.89 -29.15 -13.45
CA THR A 16 1.66 -28.48 -14.48
C THR A 16 0.88 -27.21 -14.82
N VAL A 17 1.31 -26.11 -14.23
CA VAL A 17 0.73 -24.80 -14.49
C VAL A 17 0.94 -24.50 -15.97
N ASP A 18 -0.14 -24.15 -16.65
CA ASP A 18 -0.13 -23.77 -18.05
C ASP A 18 0.81 -22.56 -18.29
N GLN A 19 1.55 -22.59 -19.40
CA GLN A 19 2.58 -21.59 -19.73
C GLN A 19 1.96 -20.20 -19.93
N ASP A 20 0.75 -20.11 -20.48
CA ASP A 20 0.06 -18.83 -20.63
C ASP A 20 -0.33 -18.27 -19.26
N ALA A 21 -0.72 -19.13 -18.33
CA ALA A 21 -0.96 -18.75 -16.95
C ALA A 21 0.32 -18.21 -16.29
N LEU A 22 1.46 -18.90 -16.46
CA LEU A 22 2.77 -18.44 -15.97
C LEU A 22 3.17 -17.08 -16.56
N ASN A 23 2.98 -16.89 -17.87
CA ASN A 23 3.28 -15.63 -18.56
C ASN A 23 2.41 -14.48 -18.04
N LYS A 24 1.10 -14.73 -17.84
CA LYS A 24 0.17 -13.75 -17.25
C LYS A 24 0.59 -13.37 -15.83
N CYS A 25 0.88 -14.37 -14.99
CA CYS A 25 1.36 -14.16 -13.63
C CYS A 25 2.64 -13.33 -13.62
N ALA A 26 3.60 -13.63 -14.49
CA ALA A 26 4.88 -12.90 -14.59
C ALA A 26 4.69 -11.43 -15.01
N ALA A 27 3.87 -11.18 -16.04
CA ALA A 27 3.58 -9.84 -16.53
C ALA A 27 2.93 -8.97 -15.45
N VAL A 28 1.92 -9.52 -14.78
CA VAL A 28 1.21 -8.87 -13.69
C VAL A 28 2.14 -8.62 -12.49
N SER A 29 2.94 -9.61 -12.10
CA SER A 29 3.92 -9.47 -11.02
C SER A 29 4.95 -8.38 -11.29
N LYS A 30 5.43 -8.25 -12.53
CA LYS A 30 6.40 -7.21 -12.92
C LYS A 30 5.85 -5.81 -12.72
N ILE A 31 4.59 -5.58 -13.11
CA ILE A 31 3.91 -4.29 -12.95
C ILE A 31 3.78 -3.94 -11.46
N TYR A 32 3.38 -4.89 -10.61
CA TYR A 32 3.22 -4.62 -9.18
C TYR A 32 4.52 -4.42 -8.44
N VAL A 33 5.57 -5.18 -8.77
CA VAL A 33 6.89 -4.93 -8.20
C VAL A 33 7.39 -3.53 -8.56
N ALA A 34 7.12 -3.05 -9.78
CA ALA A 34 7.43 -1.67 -10.15
C ALA A 34 6.60 -0.66 -9.32
N GLY A 35 5.30 -0.89 -9.16
CA GLY A 35 4.43 -0.02 -8.35
C GLY A 35 4.82 0.02 -6.86
N LEU A 36 5.16 -1.13 -6.26
CA LEU A 36 5.63 -1.20 -4.88
C LEU A 36 6.98 -0.51 -4.68
N ARG A 37 7.89 -0.60 -5.67
CA ARG A 37 9.16 0.15 -5.62
C ARG A 37 8.94 1.66 -5.68
N ALA A 38 8.04 2.12 -6.56
CA ALA A 38 7.70 3.54 -6.63
C ALA A 38 7.11 4.04 -5.30
N LEU A 39 6.20 3.27 -4.70
CA LEU A 39 5.62 3.59 -3.39
C LEU A 39 6.70 3.61 -2.30
N ALA A 40 7.61 2.64 -2.28
CA ALA A 40 8.70 2.62 -1.31
C ALA A 40 9.64 3.83 -1.46
N GLN A 41 9.97 4.21 -2.70
CA GLN A 41 10.78 5.39 -3.00
C GLN A 41 10.12 6.69 -2.52
N GLU A 42 8.80 6.82 -2.69
CA GLU A 42 8.05 7.98 -2.19
C GLU A 42 8.14 8.07 -0.66
N ILE A 43 7.88 6.96 0.04
CA ILE A 43 7.97 6.91 1.51
C ILE A 43 9.38 7.22 1.99
N GLU A 44 10.39 6.65 1.34
CA GLU A 44 11.79 6.86 1.70
C GLU A 44 12.21 8.32 1.49
N SER A 45 11.80 8.93 0.38
CA SER A 45 12.04 10.36 0.11
C SER A 45 11.41 11.25 1.17
N ASP A 46 10.16 10.98 1.56
CA ASP A 46 9.47 11.74 2.60
C ASP A 46 10.14 11.57 3.98
N ALA A 47 10.59 10.35 4.30
CA ALA A 47 11.31 10.07 5.55
C ALA A 47 12.67 10.79 5.61
N GLN A 48 13.47 10.70 4.53
CA GLN A 48 14.76 11.38 4.44
C GLN A 48 14.62 12.90 4.55
N TYR A 49 13.56 13.46 3.95
CA TYR A 49 13.27 14.88 4.08
C TYR A 49 12.98 15.24 5.55
N ALA A 50 12.09 14.49 6.21
CA ALA A 50 11.74 14.71 7.60
C ALA A 50 12.97 14.65 8.53
N GLU A 51 13.87 13.68 8.34
CA GLU A 51 15.11 13.53 9.12
C GLU A 51 16.03 14.75 9.01
N THR A 52 16.04 15.41 7.85
CA THR A 52 16.94 16.54 7.55
C THR A 52 16.29 17.91 7.74
N HIS A 53 14.97 17.96 7.93
CA HIS A 53 14.17 19.20 8.00
C HIS A 53 13.29 19.24 9.27
N ASN A 54 13.81 18.84 10.43
CA ASN A 54 13.11 18.95 11.72
C ASN A 54 11.73 18.29 11.76
N ASN A 55 11.56 17.15 11.07
CA ASN A 55 10.28 16.44 10.89
C ASN A 55 9.20 17.22 10.10
N GLU A 56 9.61 18.20 9.30
CA GLU A 56 8.71 18.85 8.34
C GLU A 56 8.29 17.88 7.24
N PHE A 57 7.09 18.12 6.69
CA PHE A 57 6.65 17.46 5.47
C PHE A 57 7.53 17.88 4.29
N SER A 58 7.82 16.92 3.41
CA SER A 58 8.40 17.22 2.09
C SER A 58 7.51 18.20 1.31
N PRO A 59 8.06 18.90 0.31
CA PRO A 59 7.27 19.73 -0.60
C PRO A 59 6.10 18.95 -1.24
N GLU A 60 6.36 17.71 -1.65
CA GLU A 60 5.37 16.81 -2.23
C GLU A 60 4.29 16.43 -1.22
N MET A 61 4.67 16.06 0.01
CA MET A 61 3.73 15.73 1.08
C MET A 61 2.89 16.94 1.51
N THR A 62 3.49 18.14 1.50
CA THR A 62 2.79 19.40 1.74
C THR A 62 1.73 19.66 0.67
N GLN A 63 2.06 19.45 -0.60
CA GLN A 63 1.08 19.60 -1.69
C GLN A 63 -0.08 18.60 -1.54
N ARG A 64 0.21 17.33 -1.24
CA ARG A 64 -0.83 16.30 -0.98
C ARG A 64 -1.71 16.70 0.19
N TYR A 65 -1.12 17.19 1.29
CA TYR A 65 -1.86 17.68 2.45
C TYR A 65 -2.79 18.84 2.08
N VAL A 66 -2.30 19.84 1.34
CA VAL A 66 -3.11 21.01 0.93
C VAL A 66 -4.30 20.59 0.05
N ILE A 67 -4.10 19.67 -0.89
CA ILE A 67 -5.18 19.16 -1.75
C ILE A 67 -6.22 18.43 -0.92
N TRP A 68 -5.78 17.50 -0.06
CA TRP A 68 -6.65 16.75 0.84
C TRP A 68 -7.43 17.68 1.77
N TYR A 69 -6.75 18.66 2.38
CA TYR A 69 -7.32 19.61 3.32
C TYR A 69 -8.45 20.43 2.69
N ARG A 70 -8.22 20.98 1.49
CA ARG A 70 -9.23 21.75 0.76
C ARG A 70 -10.42 20.88 0.37
N LYS A 71 -10.18 19.63 0.00
CA LYS A 71 -11.27 18.68 -0.26
C LYS A 71 -12.11 18.46 1.00
N ARG A 72 -11.48 18.22 2.15
CA ARG A 72 -12.19 18.08 3.44
C ARG A 72 -13.00 19.32 3.81
N GLN A 73 -12.45 20.52 3.64
CA GLN A 73 -13.20 21.76 3.83
C GLN A 73 -14.43 21.84 2.90
N SER A 74 -14.29 21.45 1.62
CA SER A 74 -15.43 21.41 0.69
C SER A 74 -16.48 20.36 1.03
N GLU A 75 -16.10 19.31 1.77
CA GLU A 75 -16.97 18.26 2.29
C GLU A 75 -17.61 18.64 3.65
N GLY A 76 -17.34 19.85 4.15
CA GLY A 76 -17.99 20.43 5.34
C GLY A 76 -17.14 20.37 6.61
N GLU A 77 -15.87 19.98 6.55
CA GLU A 77 -14.97 20.06 7.71
C GLU A 77 -14.66 21.53 8.06
N ASN A 78 -14.86 21.89 9.32
CA ASN A 78 -14.60 23.24 9.83
C ASN A 78 -13.12 23.42 10.20
N TYR A 79 -12.23 23.23 9.23
CA TYR A 79 -10.81 23.51 9.42
C TYR A 79 -10.49 24.99 9.09
N PRO A 80 -9.56 25.64 9.82
CA PRO A 80 -9.20 27.04 9.59
C PRO A 80 -8.49 27.25 8.26
N ASP A 81 -8.72 28.38 7.60
CA ASP A 81 -8.13 28.64 6.28
C ASP A 81 -6.59 28.53 6.27
N LEU A 82 -6.04 27.80 5.30
CA LEU A 82 -4.59 27.53 5.21
C LEU A 82 -3.71 28.79 5.19
N HIS A 83 -4.23 29.92 4.70
CA HIS A 83 -3.51 31.19 4.65
C HIS A 83 -3.53 31.96 5.98
N GLN A 84 -4.37 31.56 6.93
CA GLN A 84 -4.40 32.17 8.25
C GLN A 84 -3.17 31.75 9.06
N ILE A 85 -2.39 32.76 9.43
CA ILE A 85 -1.18 32.65 10.25
C ILE A 85 -1.44 32.98 11.73
N LYS A 86 -2.52 33.71 12.03
CA LYS A 86 -2.94 34.04 13.40
C LYS A 86 -4.16 33.19 13.74
N LEU A 87 -3.90 32.03 14.33
CA LEU A 87 -4.93 31.09 14.76
C LEU A 87 -5.17 31.24 16.27
N SER A 88 -6.44 31.22 16.67
CA SER A 88 -6.83 30.96 18.05
C SER A 88 -6.35 29.57 18.50
N LEU A 89 -6.34 29.32 19.81
CA LEU A 89 -5.95 28.00 20.35
C LEU A 89 -6.81 26.86 19.79
N SER A 90 -8.11 27.10 19.62
CA SER A 90 -9.04 26.12 19.02
C SER A 90 -8.69 25.82 17.57
N GLU A 91 -8.35 26.83 16.78
CA GLU A 91 -7.98 26.65 15.37
C GLU A 91 -6.61 25.99 15.22
N GLN A 92 -5.66 26.29 16.11
CA GLN A 92 -4.38 25.58 16.17
C GLN A 92 -4.62 24.09 16.42
N TYR A 93 -5.50 23.75 17.36
CA TYR A 93 -5.86 22.37 17.65
C TYR A 93 -6.53 21.67 16.45
N GLN A 94 -7.49 22.33 15.79
CA GLN A 94 -8.12 21.79 14.58
C GLN A 94 -7.10 21.55 13.45
N ARG A 95 -6.13 22.47 13.28
CA ARG A 95 -5.06 22.30 12.30
C ARG A 95 -4.10 21.15 12.65
N GLN A 96 -3.86 20.90 13.94
CA GLN A 96 -3.10 19.73 14.36
C GLN A 96 -3.88 18.43 14.07
N GLN A 97 -5.17 18.39 14.41
CA GLN A 97 -6.02 17.23 14.13
C GLN A 97 -6.11 16.91 12.63
N SER A 98 -6.16 17.91 11.77
CA SER A 98 -6.18 17.68 10.32
C SER A 98 -4.88 17.09 9.80
N ILE A 99 -3.73 17.39 10.42
CA ILE A 99 -2.45 16.77 10.08
C ILE A 99 -2.48 15.28 10.45
N GLU A 100 -2.95 14.95 11.65
CA GLU A 100 -3.09 13.55 12.10
C GLU A 100 -4.06 12.77 11.20
N ALA A 101 -5.23 13.33 10.93
CA ALA A 101 -6.22 12.72 10.03
C ALA A 101 -5.68 12.54 8.60
N PHE A 102 -4.84 13.47 8.13
CA PHE A 102 -4.16 13.32 6.84
C PHE A 102 -3.15 12.16 6.85
N LEU A 103 -2.36 12.02 7.91
CA LEU A 103 -1.40 10.92 8.03
C LEU A 103 -2.10 9.56 8.09
N ASP A 104 -3.24 9.47 8.78
CA ASP A 104 -4.09 8.28 8.80
C ASP A 104 -4.69 7.99 7.42
N HIS A 105 -5.16 9.03 6.72
CA HIS A 105 -5.63 8.90 5.34
C HIS A 105 -4.52 8.38 4.41
N GLN A 106 -3.32 8.96 4.46
CA GLN A 106 -2.17 8.50 3.68
C GLN A 106 -1.84 7.04 4.00
N LYS A 107 -1.91 6.65 5.27
CA LYS A 107 -1.71 5.24 5.66
C LYS A 107 -2.78 4.34 5.03
N ALA A 108 -4.05 4.71 5.12
CA ALA A 108 -5.16 3.95 4.57
C ALA A 108 -5.05 3.80 3.04
N GLU A 109 -4.67 4.86 2.32
CA GLU A 109 -4.44 4.82 0.87
C GLU A 109 -3.33 3.83 0.51
N ARG A 110 -2.18 3.87 1.21
CA ARG A 110 -1.08 2.93 0.98
C ARG A 110 -1.48 1.49 1.26
N ASP A 111 -2.16 1.25 2.38
CA ASP A 111 -2.62 -0.08 2.77
C ASP A 111 -3.64 -0.61 1.73
N GLY A 112 -4.49 0.26 1.19
CA GLY A 112 -5.40 -0.03 0.08
C GLY A 112 -4.67 -0.41 -1.21
N VAL A 113 -3.65 0.35 -1.62
CA VAL A 113 -2.82 0.04 -2.80
C VAL A 113 -2.14 -1.33 -2.65
N ILE A 114 -1.58 -1.63 -1.49
CA ILE A 114 -0.93 -2.92 -1.21
C ILE A 114 -1.96 -4.07 -1.26
N ALA A 115 -3.15 -3.87 -0.67
CA ALA A 115 -4.23 -4.86 -0.70
C ALA A 115 -4.70 -5.14 -2.13
N ASP A 116 -4.89 -4.09 -2.93
CA ASP A 116 -5.26 -4.20 -4.35
C ASP A 116 -4.21 -4.98 -5.15
N TYR A 117 -2.93 -4.69 -4.96
CA TYR A 117 -1.85 -5.46 -5.59
C TYR A 117 -1.88 -6.92 -5.18
N ARG A 118 -2.10 -7.21 -3.89
CA ARG A 118 -2.22 -8.58 -3.39
C ARG A 118 -3.39 -9.31 -4.04
N ALA A 119 -4.56 -8.68 -4.12
CA ALA A 119 -5.76 -9.26 -4.73
C ALA A 119 -5.53 -9.59 -6.21
N ARG A 120 -4.92 -8.68 -6.97
CA ARG A 120 -4.64 -8.90 -8.38
C ARG A 120 -3.55 -9.93 -8.64
N LEU A 121 -2.54 -10.03 -7.76
CA LEU A 121 -1.55 -11.11 -7.80
C LEU A 121 -2.19 -12.48 -7.58
N ILE A 122 -3.09 -12.59 -6.61
CA ILE A 122 -3.85 -13.83 -6.36
C ILE A 122 -4.66 -14.22 -7.60
N GLN A 123 -5.32 -13.25 -8.25
CA GLN A 123 -6.10 -13.49 -9.46
C GLN A 123 -5.22 -13.95 -10.65
N ALA A 124 -4.01 -13.41 -10.77
CA ALA A 124 -3.09 -13.75 -11.87
C ALA A 124 -2.28 -15.02 -11.61
N CYS A 125 -2.03 -15.36 -10.34
CA CYS A 125 -1.19 -16.48 -9.89
C CYS A 125 -1.96 -17.37 -8.90
N PRO A 126 -3.11 -17.97 -9.26
CA PRO A 126 -3.99 -18.66 -8.32
C PRO A 126 -3.33 -19.85 -7.61
N TRP A 127 -2.40 -20.54 -8.26
CA TRP A 127 -1.63 -21.64 -7.64
C TRP A 127 -0.64 -21.16 -6.56
N LYS A 128 -0.39 -19.84 -6.45
CA LYS A 128 0.40 -19.23 -5.37
C LYS A 128 -0.46 -18.47 -4.35
N ALA A 129 -1.79 -18.57 -4.43
CA ALA A 129 -2.68 -17.75 -3.62
C ALA A 129 -2.40 -17.87 -2.11
N ASP A 130 -2.14 -19.08 -1.61
CA ASP A 130 -1.88 -19.32 -0.18
C ASP A 130 -0.52 -18.76 0.26
N GLU A 131 0.50 -18.83 -0.60
CA GLU A 131 1.78 -18.17 -0.37
C GLU A 131 1.60 -16.65 -0.29
N ILE A 132 0.82 -16.08 -1.21
CA ILE A 132 0.59 -14.64 -1.28
C ILE A 132 -0.24 -14.14 -0.08
N ARG A 133 -1.22 -14.92 0.38
CA ARG A 133 -2.05 -14.58 1.56
C ARG A 133 -1.28 -14.65 2.88
N SER A 134 -0.32 -15.56 2.99
CA SER A 134 0.43 -15.79 4.23
C SER A 134 1.52 -14.74 4.49
N ARG A 135 1.93 -14.00 3.47
CA ARG A 135 2.81 -12.82 3.63
C ARG A 135 1.98 -11.67 4.21
N LYS A 136 2.14 -11.39 5.50
CA LYS A 136 1.54 -10.23 6.16
C LYS A 136 2.26 -8.96 5.75
#